data_AF-A0A6M4G6F6-F1
#
_entry.id   AF-A0A6M4G6F6-F1
#
_cell.length_a   1.000
_cell.length_b   1.000
_cell.length_c   1.000
_cell.angle_alpha   90.00
_cell.angle_beta   90.00
_cell.angle_gamma   90.00
#
_symmetry.space_group_name_H-M   'P 1'
#
loop_
_entity.id
_entity.type
_entity.pdbx_description
1 polymer ?
#
loop_
_entity_poly.entity_id
_entity_poly.type
_entity_poly.pdbx_seq_one_letter_code
_entity_poly.pdbx_strand_id
1 'polypeptide(L)'
;MITSQQMRAARALLSIDQKRLAELAGVSLPTIQRMEASDGQVRGVVETLVKVVSALERAGVELIGENAPSQTGGRGVRLRQAAAAQG
;
A
#
# COMPACT_ATOMS: atom_id res chain seq x y z
N MET A 1 3.17 -8.89 -5.09
CA MET A 1 3.33 -9.11 -3.63
C MET A 1 3.92 -7.84 -3.02
N ILE A 2 3.44 -7.35 -1.88
CA ILE A 2 3.85 -6.07 -1.25
C ILE A 2 4.76 -6.31 -0.03
N THR A 3 5.68 -5.38 0.28
CA THR A 3 6.48 -5.44 1.52
C THR A 3 5.90 -4.58 2.65
N SER A 4 6.29 -4.88 3.89
CA SER A 4 5.96 -4.05 5.06
C SER A 4 6.52 -2.63 4.94
N GLN A 5 7.69 -2.46 4.32
CA GLN A 5 8.25 -1.13 4.02
C GLN A 5 7.37 -0.36 3.03
N GLN A 6 6.87 -1.01 1.97
CA GLN A 6 5.96 -0.38 1.00
C GLN A 6 4.64 0.03 1.66
N MET A 7 4.10 -0.78 2.59
CA MET A 7 2.91 -0.40 3.36
C MET A 7 3.13 0.87 4.19
N ARG A 8 4.21 0.91 4.97
CA ARG A 8 4.54 2.07 5.82
C ARG A 8 4.78 3.32 4.98
N ALA A 9 5.51 3.20 3.87
CA ALA A 9 5.77 4.30 2.95
C ALA A 9 4.48 4.82 2.30
N ALA A 10 3.59 3.94 1.86
CA ALA A 10 2.30 4.31 1.30
C ALA A 10 1.44 5.09 2.30
N ARG A 11 1.36 4.63 3.55
CA ARG A 11 0.65 5.37 4.60
C ARG A 11 1.24 6.74 4.88
N ALA A 12 2.57 6.85 4.90
CA ALA A 12 3.25 8.12 5.10
C ALA A 12 2.93 9.11 3.99
N LEU A 13 2.94 8.67 2.72
CA LEU A 13 2.55 9.51 1.58
C LEU A 13 1.08 9.96 1.64
N LEU A 14 0.20 9.10 2.14
CA LEU A 14 -1.22 9.39 2.29
C LEU A 14 -1.57 10.15 3.57
N SER A 15 -0.60 10.39 4.46
CA SER A 15 -0.82 10.98 5.78
C SER A 15 -1.89 10.25 6.61
N ILE A 16 -1.90 8.91 6.56
CA ILE A 16 -2.84 8.07 7.33
C ILE A 16 -2.15 7.16 8.34
N ASP A 17 -2.82 6.90 9.46
CA ASP A 17 -2.38 5.92 10.44
C ASP A 17 -2.82 4.48 10.08
N GLN A 18 -2.43 3.50 10.91
CA GLN A 18 -2.78 2.10 10.71
C GLN A 18 -4.28 1.85 10.83
N LYS A 19 -4.99 2.59 11.71
CA LYS A 19 -6.42 2.44 11.93
C LYS A 19 -7.20 2.87 10.70
N ARG A 20 -6.83 4.01 10.13
CA ARG A 20 -7.42 4.52 8.90
C ARG A 20 -7.17 3.60 7.71
N LEU A 21 -5.97 3.03 7.59
CA LEU A 21 -5.72 2.00 6.57
C LEU A 21 -6.60 0.77 6.76
N ALA A 22 -6.77 0.30 8.00
CA ALA A 22 -7.64 -0.85 8.30
C ALA A 22 -9.09 -0.58 7.89
N GLU A 23 -9.62 0.60 8.20
CA GLU A 23 -10.95 1.06 7.76
C GLU A 23 -11.09 1.08 6.24
N LEU A 24 -10.15 1.72 5.53
CA LEU A 24 -10.17 1.83 4.06
C LEU A 24 -10.10 0.46 3.36
N ALA A 25 -9.42 -0.50 3.98
CA ALA A 25 -9.25 -1.86 3.48
C ALA A 25 -10.36 -2.82 3.92
N GLY A 26 -11.22 -2.44 4.87
CA GLY A 26 -12.24 -3.34 5.43
C GLY A 26 -11.63 -4.55 6.15
N VAL A 27 -10.52 -4.35 6.87
CA VAL A 27 -9.84 -5.39 7.65
C VAL A 27 -9.64 -4.92 9.10
N SER A 28 -9.30 -5.83 10.01
CA SER A 28 -9.06 -5.45 11.41
C SER A 28 -7.72 -4.74 11.60
N LEU A 29 -7.64 -3.82 12.57
CA LEU A 29 -6.37 -3.14 12.93
C LEU A 29 -5.24 -4.13 13.27
N PRO A 30 -5.44 -5.23 14.03
CA PRO A 30 -4.40 -6.23 14.28
C PRO A 30 -3.89 -6.90 13.00
N THR A 31 -4.71 -6.95 11.94
CA THR A 31 -4.26 -7.46 10.64
C THR A 31 -3.24 -6.51 10.00
N ILE A 32 -3.52 -5.20 9.98
CA ILE A 32 -2.55 -4.20 9.48
C ILE A 32 -1.28 -4.20 10.32
N GLN A 33 -1.38 -4.26 11.65
CA GLN A 33 -0.22 -4.31 12.54
C GLN A 33 0.68 -5.52 12.27
N ARG A 34 0.11 -6.72 12.13
CA ARG A 34 0.88 -7.93 11.77
C ARG A 34 1.53 -7.82 10.39
N MET A 35 0.82 -7.25 9.42
CA MET A 35 1.37 -7.05 8.07
C MET A 35 2.56 -6.08 8.10
N GLU A 36 2.46 -4.96 8.82
CA GLU A 36 3.57 -4.00 8.93
C GLU A 36 4.72 -4.50 9.81
N ALA A 37 4.48 -5.44 10.72
CA ALA A 37 5.51 -6.09 11.52
C ALA A 37 6.27 -7.20 10.76
N SER A 38 5.84 -7.56 9.55
CA SER A 38 6.52 -8.58 8.74
C SER A 38 7.92 -8.13 8.33
N ASP A 39 8.89 -9.04 8.39
CA ASP A 39 10.24 -8.80 7.87
C ASP A 39 10.27 -9.02 6.35
N GLY A 40 10.25 -7.91 5.60
CA GLY A 40 10.21 -7.92 4.14
C GLY A 40 8.81 -8.16 3.56
N GLN A 41 8.64 -9.25 2.81
CA GLN A 41 7.36 -9.55 2.13
C GLN A 41 6.25 -9.81 3.16
N VAL A 42 5.10 -9.17 2.95
CA VAL A 42 3.93 -9.42 3.78
C VAL A 42 3.38 -10.81 3.46
N ARG A 43 3.39 -11.70 4.46
CA ARG A 43 2.82 -13.04 4.36
C ARG A 43 1.38 -13.01 4.89
N GLY A 44 0.44 -13.63 4.18
CA GLY A 44 -0.96 -13.67 4.61
C GLY A 44 -1.91 -14.23 3.55
N VAL A 45 -3.20 -14.21 3.88
CA VAL A 45 -4.28 -14.59 2.97
C VAL A 45 -4.32 -13.62 1.79
N VAL A 46 -4.32 -14.17 0.57
CA VAL A 46 -4.29 -13.40 -0.69
C VAL A 46 -5.42 -12.38 -0.76
N GLU A 47 -6.64 -12.76 -0.35
CA GLU A 47 -7.79 -11.87 -0.34
C GLU A 47 -7.55 -10.61 0.51
N THR A 48 -6.99 -10.78 1.71
CA THR A 48 -6.66 -9.66 2.61
C THR A 48 -5.59 -8.75 2.00
N LEU A 49 -4.57 -9.33 1.36
CA LEU A 49 -3.54 -8.56 0.65
C LEU A 49 -4.14 -7.73 -0.48
N VAL A 50 -5.05 -8.29 -1.27
CA VAL A 50 -5.74 -7.59 -2.36
C VAL A 50 -6.56 -6.42 -1.82
N LYS A 51 -7.29 -6.61 -0.72
CA LYS A 51 -8.06 -5.53 -0.07
C LYS A 51 -7.18 -4.36 0.36
N VAL A 52 -6.05 -4.63 0.99
CA VAL A 52 -5.11 -3.62 1.47
C VAL A 52 -4.44 -2.87 0.31
N VAL A 53 -3.94 -3.59 -0.70
CA VAL A 53 -3.36 -2.98 -1.91
C VAL A 53 -4.37 -2.08 -2.60
N SER A 54 -5.58 -2.57 -2.84
CA SER A 54 -6.64 -1.81 -3.50
C SER A 54 -7.03 -0.56 -2.70
N ALA A 55 -7.03 -0.63 -1.37
CA ALA A 55 -7.32 0.52 -0.52
C ALA A 55 -6.28 1.62 -0.63
N LEU A 56 -4.99 1.26 -0.60
CA LEU A 56 -3.88 2.19 -0.81
C LEU A 56 -3.97 2.83 -2.21
N GLU A 57 -4.26 2.01 -3.22
CA GLU A 57 -4.41 2.48 -4.59
C GLU A 57 -5.55 3.48 -4.78
N ARG A 58 -6.73 3.17 -4.23
CA ARG A 58 -7.89 4.08 -4.24
C ARG A 58 -7.63 5.36 -3.45
N ALA A 59 -6.80 5.30 -2.41
CA ALA A 59 -6.43 6.48 -1.62
C ALA A 59 -5.44 7.40 -2.36
N GLY A 60 -4.86 6.97 -3.48
CA GLY A 60 -4.06 7.84 -4.35
C GLY A 60 -2.57 7.51 -4.41
N VAL A 61 -2.14 6.31 -4.02
CA VAL A 61 -0.76 5.85 -4.27
C VAL A 61 -0.71 4.74 -5.31
N GLU A 62 0.47 4.51 -5.85
CA GLU A 62 0.79 3.35 -6.67
C GLU A 62 1.98 2.62 -6.07
N LEU A 63 1.85 1.29 -5.98
CA LEU A 63 2.90 0.41 -5.51
C LEU A 63 3.72 -0.09 -6.69
N ILE A 64 4.99 0.29 -6.73
CA ILE A 64 5.92 -0.10 -7.80
C ILE A 64 6.51 -1.46 -7.43
N GLY A 65 6.30 -2.46 -8.30
CA GLY A 65 6.93 -3.78 -8.17
C GLY A 65 8.41 -3.76 -8.57
N GLU A 66 9.16 -4.79 -8.18
CA GLU A 66 10.61 -4.89 -8.43
C GLU A 66 11.01 -4.74 -9.91
N ASN A 67 10.20 -5.30 -10.80
CA ASN A 67 10.41 -5.25 -12.26
C ASN A 67 9.45 -4.26 -12.96
N ALA A 68 8.75 -3.42 -12.20
CA ALA A 68 7.85 -2.42 -12.78
C ALA A 68 8.67 -1.27 -13.42
N PRO A 69 8.15 -0.61 -14.47
CA PRO A 69 8.83 0.51 -15.12
C PRO A 69 9.17 1.62 -14.11
N SER A 70 10.47 1.74 -13.82
CA SER A 70 11.09 2.74 -12.95
C SER A 70 12.49 3.00 -13.53
N GLN A 71 12.99 4.23 -13.47
CA GLN A 71 14.26 4.62 -14.12
C GLN A 71 15.44 3.69 -13.75
N THR A 72 15.43 3.15 -12.54
CA THR A 72 16.47 2.22 -12.03
C THR A 72 15.90 0.87 -11.59
N GLY A 73 14.61 0.60 -11.85
CA GLY A 73 13.91 -0.57 -11.31
C GLY A 73 13.69 -0.52 -9.80
N GLY A 74 13.32 -1.66 -9.22
CA GLY A 74 13.17 -1.84 -7.77
C GLY A 74 11.79 -1.49 -7.23
N ARG A 75 11.52 -2.00 -6.02
CA ARG A 75 10.24 -1.77 -5.32
C ARG A 75 10.16 -0.34 -4.80
N GLY A 76 8.98 0.26 -4.92
CA GLY A 76 8.75 1.62 -4.47
C GLY A 76 7.29 1.95 -4.22
N VAL A 77 7.04 3.18 -3.83
CA VAL A 77 5.70 3.75 -3.70
C VAL A 77 5.75 5.17 -4.25
N ARG A 78 4.74 5.57 -5.02
CA ARG A 78 4.59 6.95 -5.50
C ARG A 78 3.17 7.44 -5.28
N LEU A 79 3.00 8.75 -5.18
CA LEU A 79 1.68 9.38 -5.33
C LEU A 79 1.23 9.21 -6.79
N ARG A 80 -0.04 8.86 -6.99
CA ARG A 80 -0.68 8.99 -8.29
C ARG A 80 -0.81 10.48 -8.57
N GLN A 81 -0.62 10.88 -9.83
CA GLN A 81 -1.10 12.21 -10.21
C GLN A 81 -2.60 12.25 -9.91
N ALA A 82 -3.05 13.33 -9.26
CA ALA A 82 -4.46 13.65 -9.31
C ALA A 82 -4.81 13.64 -10.80
N ALA A 83 -5.72 12.76 -11.22
CA ALA A 83 -6.28 12.86 -12.55
C ALA A 83 -6.69 14.32 -12.66
N ALA A 84 -6.06 15.08 -13.58
CA ALA A 84 -6.39 16.48 -13.80
C ALA A 84 -7.90 16.54 -13.79
N ALA A 85 -8.48 17.27 -12.83
CA ALA A 85 -9.91 17.34 -12.66
C ALA A 85 -10.48 17.63 -14.06
N GLN A 86 -11.07 16.60 -14.67
CA GLN A 86 -11.75 16.76 -15.93
C GLN A 86 -12.97 17.57 -15.55
N GLY A 87 -12.88 18.87 -15.85
CA GLY A 87 -13.98 19.81 -15.70
C GLY A 87 -15.16 19.41 -16.57
#